data_AF-A0A933IUQ6-F1
#
_entry.id   AF-A0A933IUQ6-F1
#
_cell.length_a   1.000
_cell.length_b   1.000
_cell.length_c   1.000
_cell.angle_alpha   90.00
_cell.angle_beta   90.00
_cell.angle_gamma   90.00
#
_symmetry.space_group_name_H-M   'P 1'
#
loop_
_entity.id
_entity.type
_entity.pdbx_description
1 polymer ?
#
loop_
_entity_poly.entity_id
_entity_poly.type
_entity_poly.pdbx_seq_one_letter_code
_entity_poly.pdbx_strand_id
1 'polypeptide(L)'
;MAIKLGGLASGLDTQSIIDTLMKAARQPLTRLEQKQETVSLKKTVLQGVEDKLLEFRRSLLELRLESTFKSKIVSSSDESHVSATASVEAQPGTHVLEISQVATPAVARSLYTRASLVATPPNTLGFTSVSGRPTDNLEGTHDISITDEGDYFRARSEFRPNGGGQIRTLTSTAEFESGTIEGTIGTSISSSNNKLSLVIAGETIEVTLEDAAADVTATSRVAADIEDKINEALNTAKDTRDVTYVAVRTSRDAGANTDKLTLYDLSGASSSPAVQSTTDSANEALGFGTLASPTGVSATSTKVVTDVVASSLELLQIEIDENSTGLVRGVSFASDDGLSVGEAVVHTNADLNTTGPVPSVIYGGSGVSTSAPLNTSVSGLNSAGFADEPSSLTNGAFTINGVQITISNYQSLSVNDVIGLINGSDAGVTAAYDAENDRFLLTGNENNGIAISLGSATDTSNFLTIANLTANEGASNNPGSYGGGISTGSTLSDAGFSLKPTSGTFTINGVSLYVNAGAHTLEDLIRIINNSSAKVTAAYDSATDKFTIS
;
A
#
# COMPACT_ATOMS: atom_id res chain seq x y z
N MET A 1 39.93 39.63 86.26
CA MET A 1 40.41 41.00 86.55
C MET A 1 39.26 41.93 86.18
N ALA A 2 38.58 42.47 87.19
CA ALA A 2 37.42 43.35 87.03
C ALA A 2 37.84 44.81 87.33
N ILE A 3 36.97 45.76 86.94
CA ILE A 3 36.81 47.17 87.38
C ILE A 3 36.97 48.16 86.21
N LYS A 4 36.10 49.16 85.99
CA LYS A 4 34.72 49.48 86.42
C LYS A 4 34.19 50.48 85.39
N LEU A 5 32.89 50.39 85.08
CA LEU A 5 32.12 51.37 84.31
C LEU A 5 31.89 52.65 85.14
N GLY A 6 31.97 53.80 84.48
CA GLY A 6 31.47 55.06 84.99
C GLY A 6 31.73 56.18 83.99
N GLY A 7 30.67 56.75 83.40
CA GLY A 7 30.80 57.94 82.57
C GLY A 7 29.80 58.00 81.43
N LEU A 8 28.73 58.75 81.67
CA LEU A 8 27.69 59.16 80.72
C LEU A 8 28.32 59.81 79.47
N ALA A 9 27.67 59.65 78.32
CA ALA A 9 27.98 60.30 77.02
C ALA A 9 29.05 59.66 76.12
N SER A 10 29.50 58.42 76.36
CA SER A 10 30.40 57.77 75.41
C SER A 10 29.60 57.00 74.36
N GLY A 11 29.63 57.49 73.11
CA GLY A 11 29.35 56.72 71.89
C GLY A 11 30.37 55.61 71.71
N LEU A 12 30.48 54.74 72.72
CA LEU A 12 31.29 53.55 72.74
C LEU A 12 30.50 52.50 71.97
N ASP A 13 30.79 52.44 70.68
CA ASP A 13 30.31 51.40 69.78
C ASP A 13 30.88 50.05 70.24
N THR A 14 30.21 49.42 71.20
CA THR A 14 30.56 48.10 71.72
C THR A 14 30.56 47.05 70.63
N GLN A 15 29.76 47.24 69.57
CA GLN A 15 29.75 46.37 68.42
C GLN A 15 31.10 46.46 67.68
N SER A 16 31.64 47.67 67.48
CA SER A 16 32.98 47.84 66.87
C SER A 16 34.12 47.18 67.65
N ILE A 17 34.06 47.18 68.99
CA ILE A 17 35.08 46.56 69.85
C ILE A 17 34.95 45.03 69.80
N ILE A 18 33.72 44.51 69.87
CA ILE A 18 33.44 43.08 69.71
C ILE A 18 33.89 42.59 68.33
N ASP A 19 33.59 43.34 67.26
CA ASP A 19 34.02 43.03 65.90
C ASP A 19 35.54 43.04 65.76
N THR A 20 36.24 43.97 66.42
CA THR A 20 37.70 44.05 66.42
C THR A 20 38.33 42.87 67.16
N LEU A 21 37.77 42.46 68.30
CA LEU A 21 38.21 41.27 69.05
C LEU A 21 37.89 39.97 68.30
N MET A 22 36.73 39.88 67.66
CA MET A 22 36.35 38.74 66.82
C MET A 22 37.25 38.64 65.58
N LYS A 23 37.61 39.77 64.95
CA LYS A 23 38.62 39.82 63.87
C LYS A 23 39.99 39.34 64.36
N ALA A 24 40.42 39.77 65.55
CA ALA A 24 41.68 39.32 66.14
C ALA A 24 41.65 37.80 66.46
N ALA A 25 40.55 37.30 67.01
CA ALA A 25 40.36 35.86 67.29
C ALA A 25 40.24 35.01 66.02
N ARG A 26 39.75 35.57 64.90
CA ARG A 26 39.68 34.91 63.58
C ARG A 26 41.00 34.95 62.79
N GLN A 27 42.00 35.73 63.20
CA GLN A 27 43.31 35.77 62.51
C GLN A 27 43.95 34.39 62.23
N PRO A 28 43.97 33.41 63.15
CA PRO A 28 44.51 32.08 62.83
C PRO A 28 43.70 31.36 61.74
N LEU A 29 42.38 31.52 61.71
CA LEU A 29 41.52 30.98 60.65
C LEU A 29 41.85 31.66 59.31
N THR A 30 41.94 32.99 59.28
CA THR A 30 42.33 33.74 58.07
C THR A 30 43.71 33.33 57.55
N ARG A 31 44.68 33.05 58.43
CA ARG A 31 45.99 32.51 58.01
C ARG A 31 45.89 31.12 57.40
N LEU A 32 44.97 30.27 57.87
CA LEU A 32 44.72 28.94 57.30
C LEU A 32 44.00 29.04 55.95
N GLU A 33 43.02 29.92 55.81
CA GLU A 33 42.34 30.22 54.53
C GLU A 33 43.33 30.74 53.49
N GLN A 34 44.20 31.69 53.86
CA GLN A 34 45.27 32.18 52.98
C GLN A 34 46.26 31.08 52.58
N LYS A 35 46.61 30.18 53.51
CA LYS A 35 47.46 29.02 53.21
C LYS A 35 46.74 28.05 52.27
N GLN A 36 45.45 27.79 52.47
CA GLN A 36 44.64 26.93 51.61
C GLN A 36 44.54 27.52 50.20
N GLU A 37 44.28 28.81 50.07
CA GLU A 37 44.25 29.53 48.80
C GLU A 37 45.61 29.45 48.09
N THR A 38 46.71 29.69 48.82
CA THR A 38 48.07 29.57 48.28
C THR A 38 48.38 28.15 47.79
N VAL A 39 47.98 27.12 48.55
CA VAL A 39 48.18 25.72 48.17
C VAL A 39 47.30 25.36 46.97
N SER A 40 46.06 25.85 46.92
CA SER A 40 45.15 25.66 45.78
C SER A 40 45.72 26.29 44.51
N LEU A 41 46.23 27.53 44.60
CA LEU A 41 46.87 28.21 43.48
C LEU A 41 48.10 27.42 42.99
N LYS A 42 48.96 26.96 43.91
CA LYS A 42 50.11 26.11 43.57
C LYS A 42 49.68 24.82 42.86
N LYS A 43 48.63 24.16 43.35
CA LYS A 43 48.08 22.96 42.72
C LYS A 43 47.61 23.25 41.28
N THR A 44 46.81 24.30 41.09
CA THR A 44 46.31 24.69 39.75
C THR A 44 47.44 25.01 38.79
N VAL A 45 48.47 25.73 39.25
CA VAL A 45 49.66 26.04 38.42
C VAL A 45 50.40 24.74 38.03
N LEU A 46 50.61 23.83 38.98
CA LEU A 46 51.26 22.54 38.70
C LEU A 46 50.45 21.67 37.73
N GLN A 47 49.13 21.61 37.87
CA GLN A 47 48.25 20.91 36.93
C GLN A 47 48.33 21.53 35.53
N GLY A 48 48.32 22.87 35.42
CA GLY A 48 48.49 23.54 34.13
C GLY A 48 49.85 23.28 33.47
N VAL A 49 50.92 23.09 34.26
CA VAL A 49 52.23 22.65 33.73
C VAL A 49 52.19 21.19 33.29
N GLU A 50 51.55 20.30 34.06
CA GLU A 50 51.35 18.90 33.71
C GLU A 50 50.59 18.74 32.39
N ASP A 51 49.48 19.47 32.22
CA ASP A 51 48.69 19.48 31.00
C ASP A 51 49.51 19.91 29.78
N LYS A 52 50.31 20.99 29.93
CA LYS A 52 51.22 21.46 28.87
C LYS A 52 52.32 20.46 28.53
N LEU A 53 52.85 19.75 29.53
CA LEU A 53 53.85 18.70 29.31
C LEU A 53 53.25 17.48 28.63
N LEU A 54 52.01 17.11 28.97
CA LEU A 54 51.26 16.03 28.31
C LEU A 54 50.96 16.39 26.85
N GLU A 55 50.52 17.62 26.58
CA GLU A 55 50.28 18.13 25.23
C GLU A 55 51.59 18.14 24.42
N PHE A 56 52.67 18.68 24.98
CA PHE A 56 53.99 18.65 24.35
C PHE A 56 54.47 17.23 24.02
N ARG A 57 54.29 16.29 24.96
CA ARG A 57 54.61 14.87 24.74
C ARG A 57 53.77 14.27 23.60
N ARG A 58 52.49 14.61 23.49
CA ARG A 58 51.62 14.15 22.39
C ARG A 58 52.10 14.67 21.04
N SER A 59 52.42 15.96 20.94
CA SER A 59 52.97 16.55 19.71
C SER A 59 54.31 15.91 19.31
N LEU A 60 55.19 15.62 20.27
CA LEU A 60 56.44 14.90 19.99
C LEU A 60 56.22 13.46 19.54
N LEU A 61 55.13 12.80 19.96
CA LEU A 61 54.80 11.46 19.50
C LEU A 61 54.42 11.47 18.02
N GLU A 62 53.59 12.42 17.57
CA GLU A 62 53.24 12.59 16.15
C GLU A 62 54.47 12.87 15.28
N LEU A 63 55.40 13.69 15.77
CA LEU A 63 56.69 13.96 15.13
C LEU A 63 57.70 12.81 15.23
N ARG A 64 57.40 11.75 15.98
CA ARG A 64 58.22 10.53 16.00
C ARG A 64 57.71 9.48 15.02
N LEU A 65 56.43 9.56 14.61
CA LEU A 65 55.85 8.60 13.68
C LEU A 65 56.36 8.87 12.26
N GLU A 66 57.01 7.85 11.68
CA GLU A 66 57.56 7.93 10.32
C GLU A 66 56.47 8.18 9.27
N SER A 67 55.25 7.67 9.51
CA SER A 67 54.08 7.90 8.65
C SER A 67 53.74 9.39 8.49
N THR A 68 53.97 10.21 9.52
CA THR A 68 53.69 11.66 9.49
C THR A 68 54.56 12.37 8.46
N PHE A 69 55.81 11.92 8.26
CA PHE A 69 56.72 12.50 7.26
C PHE A 69 56.67 11.79 5.91
N LYS A 70 56.09 10.58 5.86
CA LYS A 70 55.94 9.81 4.63
C LYS A 70 54.56 9.95 3.97
N SER A 71 53.61 10.63 4.62
CA SER A 71 52.30 10.92 4.05
C SER A 71 52.44 11.62 2.70
N LYS A 72 51.64 11.21 1.73
CA LYS A 72 51.64 11.78 0.38
C LYS A 72 50.43 12.69 0.20
N ILE A 73 50.64 13.80 -0.48
CA ILE A 73 49.56 14.68 -0.92
C ILE A 73 49.14 14.19 -2.31
N VAL A 74 47.84 14.03 -2.51
CA VAL A 74 47.25 13.70 -3.80
C VAL A 74 46.32 14.84 -4.19
N SER A 75 46.39 15.24 -5.45
CA SER A 75 45.51 16.24 -6.04
C SER A 75 45.03 15.71 -7.38
N SER A 76 43.73 15.79 -7.63
CA SER A 76 43.14 15.50 -8.94
C SER A 76 42.98 16.79 -9.73
N SER A 77 43.06 16.72 -11.06
CA SER A 77 42.66 17.84 -11.91
C SER A 77 41.14 18.06 -11.94
N ASP A 78 40.36 17.02 -11.60
CA ASP A 78 38.90 17.07 -11.51
C ASP A 78 38.41 16.18 -10.36
N GLU A 79 38.18 16.80 -9.20
CA GLU A 79 37.72 16.09 -8.00
C GLU A 79 36.24 15.68 -8.04
N SER A 80 35.46 16.22 -8.99
CA SER A 80 34.05 15.83 -9.13
C SER A 80 33.87 14.45 -9.78
N HIS A 81 34.87 14.00 -10.55
CA HIS A 81 34.84 12.72 -11.26
C HIS A 81 35.80 11.67 -10.67
N VAL A 82 36.99 12.08 -10.20
CA VAL A 82 37.98 11.16 -9.63
C VAL A 82 38.67 11.78 -8.43
N SER A 83 38.59 11.08 -7.30
CA SER A 83 39.45 11.31 -6.14
C SER A 83 40.38 10.11 -5.94
N ALA A 84 41.56 10.36 -5.36
CA ALA A 84 42.53 9.33 -5.09
C ALA A 84 43.19 9.56 -3.72
N THR A 85 43.49 8.47 -3.03
CA THR A 85 44.25 8.48 -1.78
C THR A 85 45.54 7.72 -1.96
N ALA A 86 46.66 8.27 -1.53
CA ALA A 86 47.96 7.60 -1.59
C ALA A 86 48.35 7.05 -0.21
N SER A 87 48.79 5.79 -0.18
CA SER A 87 49.39 5.21 1.02
C SER A 87 50.80 5.79 1.26
N VAL A 88 51.33 5.60 2.47
CA VAL A 88 52.71 6.04 2.82
C VAL A 88 53.81 5.34 2.02
N GLU A 89 53.49 4.23 1.36
CA GLU A 89 54.40 3.44 0.52
C GLU A 89 54.31 3.80 -0.97
N ALA A 90 53.32 4.63 -1.36
CA ALA A 90 53.15 5.03 -2.75
C ALA A 90 54.36 5.85 -3.25
N GLN A 91 54.85 5.52 -4.44
CA GLN A 91 55.94 6.27 -5.06
C GLN A 91 55.43 7.62 -5.58
N PRO A 92 56.20 8.73 -5.42
CA PRO A 92 55.84 10.01 -6.01
C PRO A 92 55.80 9.92 -7.54
N GLY A 93 54.71 10.39 -8.14
CA GLY A 93 54.56 10.39 -9.59
C GLY A 93 53.24 11.02 -10.02
N THR A 94 53.11 11.27 -11.33
CA THR A 94 51.89 11.74 -11.96
C THR A 94 51.30 10.61 -12.79
N HIS A 95 50.01 10.35 -12.60
CA HIS A 95 49.26 9.38 -13.40
C HIS A 95 48.24 10.11 -14.25
N VAL A 96 48.20 9.81 -15.55
CA VAL A 96 47.17 10.30 -16.46
C VAL A 96 46.11 9.21 -16.56
N LEU A 97 44.89 9.55 -16.20
CA LEU A 97 43.74 8.66 -16.24
C LEU A 97 42.81 9.15 -17.34
N GLU A 98 42.42 8.23 -18.22
CA GLU A 98 41.35 8.45 -19.19
C GLU A 98 40.13 7.64 -18.71
N ILE A 99 39.04 8.33 -18.37
CA ILE A 99 37.80 7.69 -17.92
C ILE A 99 36.97 7.39 -19.15
N SER A 100 37.05 6.18 -19.67
CA SER A 100 36.25 5.79 -20.83
C SER A 100 34.77 5.59 -20.46
N GLN A 101 34.47 5.02 -19.29
CA GLN A 101 33.12 4.75 -18.82
C GLN A 101 33.09 4.51 -17.30
N VAL A 102 32.04 4.97 -16.62
CA VAL A 102 31.78 4.64 -15.21
C VAL A 102 31.28 3.21 -15.11
N ALA A 103 31.76 2.46 -14.12
CA ALA A 103 31.24 1.13 -13.83
C ALA A 103 29.76 1.22 -13.43
N THR A 104 28.88 0.59 -14.19
CA THR A 104 27.46 0.46 -13.87
C THR A 104 27.21 -0.85 -13.13
N PRO A 105 26.23 -0.91 -12.20
CA PRO A 105 25.88 -2.16 -11.53
C PRO A 105 25.38 -3.20 -12.55
N ALA A 106 25.61 -4.48 -12.26
CA ALA A 106 25.02 -5.55 -13.05
C ALA A 106 23.51 -5.57 -12.83
N VAL A 107 22.75 -5.49 -13.93
CA VAL A 107 21.29 -5.56 -13.93
C VAL A 107 20.86 -6.68 -14.87
N ALA A 108 20.11 -7.65 -14.35
CA ALA A 108 19.42 -8.64 -15.17
C ALA A 108 17.92 -8.43 -15.03
N ARG A 109 17.23 -8.24 -16.17
CA ARG A 109 15.79 -8.00 -16.23
C ARG A 109 15.10 -9.24 -16.79
N SER A 110 14.12 -9.75 -16.05
CA SER A 110 13.17 -10.73 -16.59
C SER A 110 12.18 -10.01 -17.51
N LEU A 111 12.12 -10.40 -18.79
CA LEU A 111 11.11 -9.89 -19.74
C LEU A 111 9.68 -10.23 -19.29
N TYR A 112 9.51 -11.31 -18.53
CA TYR A 112 8.20 -11.83 -18.14
C TYR A 112 7.67 -11.18 -16.87
N THR A 113 8.49 -11.08 -15.82
CA THR A 113 8.07 -10.56 -14.51
C THR A 113 8.48 -9.12 -14.26
N ARG A 114 9.26 -8.50 -15.17
CA ARG A 114 9.92 -7.20 -15.00
C ARG A 114 10.71 -7.07 -13.68
N ALA A 115 11.01 -8.21 -13.04
CA ALA A 115 11.88 -8.29 -11.87
C ALA A 115 13.33 -8.09 -12.31
N SER A 116 13.99 -7.18 -11.61
CA SER A 116 15.38 -6.82 -11.72
C SER A 116 16.18 -7.48 -10.60
N LEU A 117 17.20 -8.23 -10.99
CA LEU A 117 18.25 -8.64 -10.07
C LEU A 117 19.25 -7.49 -9.99
N VAL A 118 19.46 -6.96 -8.78
CA VAL A 118 20.32 -5.78 -8.53
C VAL A 118 21.38 -6.10 -7.49
N ALA A 119 22.59 -5.59 -7.72
CA ALA A 119 23.67 -5.59 -6.75
C ALA A 119 23.60 -4.33 -5.85
N THR A 120 23.23 -4.51 -4.59
CA THR A 120 23.21 -3.47 -3.55
C THR A 120 24.17 -3.81 -2.41
N PRO A 121 25.08 -2.90 -2.00
CA PRO A 121 25.37 -1.58 -2.57
C PRO A 121 26.06 -1.67 -3.96
N PRO A 122 26.10 -0.56 -4.72
CA PRO A 122 26.79 -0.51 -6.01
C PRO A 122 28.24 -1.02 -5.88
N ASN A 123 28.70 -1.78 -6.88
CA ASN A 123 30.01 -2.47 -6.94
C ASN A 123 30.14 -3.77 -6.13
N THR A 124 29.03 -4.43 -5.80
CA THR A 124 29.06 -5.79 -5.23
C THR A 124 29.16 -6.84 -6.34
N LEU A 125 30.06 -7.81 -6.19
CA LEU A 125 30.15 -8.97 -7.09
C LEU A 125 28.92 -9.88 -6.90
N GLY A 126 28.04 -9.92 -7.90
CA GLY A 126 26.83 -10.73 -7.92
C GLY A 126 25.55 -9.98 -7.54
N PHE A 127 24.39 -10.55 -7.88
CA PHE A 127 23.09 -9.99 -7.53
C PHE A 127 22.78 -10.24 -6.04
N THR A 128 22.49 -9.19 -5.27
CA THR A 128 22.24 -9.28 -3.81
C THR A 128 20.81 -8.95 -3.42
N SER A 129 19.98 -8.54 -4.38
CA SER A 129 18.58 -8.20 -4.17
C SER A 129 17.76 -8.48 -5.43
N VAL A 130 16.47 -8.77 -5.24
CA VAL A 130 15.45 -8.84 -6.28
C VAL A 130 14.53 -7.64 -6.06
N SER A 131 14.37 -6.77 -7.05
CA SER A 131 13.39 -5.68 -7.06
C SER A 131 12.52 -5.87 -8.30
N GLY A 132 11.20 -5.96 -8.17
CA GLY A 132 10.31 -6.25 -9.29
C GLY A 132 8.91 -5.70 -9.07
N ARG A 133 8.42 -5.03 -10.10
CA ARG A 133 7.10 -4.38 -10.22
C ARG A 133 5.93 -5.33 -9.95
N PRO A 134 4.93 -4.91 -9.15
CA PRO A 134 3.54 -4.91 -9.58
C PRO A 134 3.37 -3.77 -10.59
N THR A 135 2.76 -4.06 -11.73
CA THR A 135 2.63 -3.13 -12.89
C THR A 135 1.73 -1.91 -12.65
N ASP A 136 1.00 -1.89 -11.53
CA ASP A 136 0.37 -0.69 -10.97
C ASP A 136 0.36 -0.85 -9.44
N ASN A 137 1.05 0.05 -8.72
CA ASN A 137 0.88 0.19 -7.26
C ASN A 137 -0.35 1.04 -6.90
N LEU A 138 -1.16 1.38 -7.91
CA LEU A 138 -2.41 2.09 -7.72
C LEU A 138 -3.47 1.08 -7.35
N GLU A 139 -3.92 1.17 -6.11
CA GLU A 139 -5.05 0.39 -5.66
C GLU A 139 -6.33 0.99 -6.22
N GLY A 140 -7.19 0.17 -6.80
CA GLY A 140 -8.43 0.65 -7.39
C GLY A 140 -9.26 -0.42 -8.06
N THR A 141 -10.25 0.06 -8.81
CA THR A 141 -11.19 -0.79 -9.55
C THR A 141 -11.12 -0.43 -11.03
N HIS A 142 -10.94 -1.43 -11.87
CA HIS A 142 -11.09 -1.35 -13.32
C HIS A 142 -12.50 -1.82 -13.68
N ASP A 143 -13.31 -0.90 -14.17
CA ASP A 143 -14.55 -1.26 -14.89
C ASP A 143 -14.18 -1.52 -16.36
N ILE A 144 -14.35 -2.76 -16.79
CA ILE A 144 -13.99 -3.22 -18.13
C ILE A 144 -15.25 -3.41 -18.96
N SER A 145 -15.27 -2.87 -20.17
CA SER A 145 -16.31 -3.13 -21.16
C SER A 145 -15.69 -3.58 -22.47
N ILE A 146 -16.15 -4.70 -22.99
CA ILE A 146 -15.81 -5.21 -24.32
C ILE A 146 -17.04 -5.00 -25.20
N THR A 147 -16.89 -4.22 -26.27
CA THR A 147 -17.97 -3.86 -27.20
C THR A 147 -17.64 -4.28 -28.62
N ASP A 148 -18.68 -4.64 -29.37
CA ASP A 148 -18.63 -4.82 -30.82
C ASP A 148 -19.03 -3.49 -31.48
N GLU A 149 -18.07 -2.85 -32.15
CA GLU A 149 -18.26 -1.59 -32.86
C GLU A 149 -18.61 -1.81 -34.35
N GLY A 150 -18.91 -3.05 -34.73
CA GLY A 150 -19.27 -3.48 -36.09
C GLY A 150 -18.05 -3.81 -36.95
N ASP A 151 -17.12 -2.87 -37.09
CA ASP A 151 -15.90 -3.05 -37.91
C ASP A 151 -14.69 -3.55 -37.09
N TYR A 152 -14.76 -3.42 -35.76
CA TYR A 152 -13.74 -3.85 -34.81
C TYR A 152 -14.35 -4.09 -33.44
N PHE A 153 -13.61 -4.78 -32.57
CA PHE A 153 -13.93 -4.92 -31.16
C PHE A 153 -13.09 -3.97 -30.33
N ARG A 154 -13.70 -3.41 -29.28
CA ARG A 154 -13.06 -2.47 -28.37
C ARG A 154 -13.13 -3.00 -26.96
N ALA A 155 -11.98 -3.10 -26.30
CA ALA A 155 -11.91 -3.25 -24.86
C ALA A 155 -11.55 -1.90 -24.23
N ARG A 156 -12.38 -1.44 -23.30
CA ARG A 156 -12.16 -0.23 -22.51
C ARG A 156 -12.00 -0.59 -21.05
N SER A 157 -10.99 -0.03 -20.40
CA SER A 157 -10.82 -0.05 -18.96
C SER A 157 -10.97 1.36 -18.40
N GLU A 158 -11.90 1.55 -17.48
CA GLU A 158 -12.00 2.75 -16.63
C GLU A 158 -11.47 2.43 -15.24
N PHE A 159 -10.21 2.78 -14.99
CA PHE A 159 -9.59 2.59 -13.69
C PHE A 159 -9.92 3.75 -12.74
N ARG A 160 -10.45 3.42 -11.57
CA ARG A 160 -10.74 4.36 -10.48
C ARG A 160 -9.85 4.05 -9.29
N PRO A 161 -8.93 4.94 -8.91
CA PRO A 161 -8.13 4.76 -7.71
C PRO A 161 -8.99 4.77 -6.44
N ASN A 162 -8.67 3.89 -5.50
CA ASN A 162 -9.25 3.88 -4.17
C ASN A 162 -8.92 5.21 -3.46
N GLY A 163 -9.90 5.78 -2.74
CA GLY A 163 -9.75 7.08 -2.07
C GLY A 163 -10.28 8.30 -2.84
N GLY A 164 -10.70 8.14 -4.11
CA GLY A 164 -11.62 9.08 -4.78
C GLY A 164 -11.10 10.51 -5.03
N GLY A 165 -9.83 10.66 -5.46
CA GLY A 165 -9.22 11.95 -5.78
C GLY A 165 -9.44 12.46 -7.20
N GLN A 166 -9.24 13.76 -7.43
CA GLN A 166 -9.13 14.33 -8.78
C GLN A 166 -7.73 14.05 -9.34
N ILE A 167 -7.67 13.34 -10.45
CA ILE A 167 -6.48 13.07 -11.26
C ILE A 167 -6.32 14.22 -12.24
N ARG A 168 -5.12 14.78 -12.35
CA ARG A 168 -4.85 15.83 -13.35
C ARG A 168 -4.40 15.19 -14.64
N THR A 169 -4.87 15.70 -15.76
CA THR A 169 -4.54 15.12 -17.07
C THR A 169 -3.87 16.13 -17.98
N LEU A 170 -3.07 15.61 -18.90
CA LEU A 170 -2.57 16.31 -20.09
C LEU A 170 -2.80 15.42 -21.30
N THR A 171 -3.77 15.79 -22.14
CA THR A 171 -4.12 15.04 -23.35
C THR A 171 -3.46 15.67 -24.57
N SER A 172 -2.89 14.84 -25.45
CA SER A 172 -2.31 15.28 -26.72
C SER A 172 -3.37 15.86 -27.65
N THR A 173 -2.98 16.86 -28.45
CA THR A 173 -3.79 17.35 -29.57
C THR A 173 -3.54 16.61 -30.87
N ALA A 174 -2.44 15.85 -30.96
CA ALA A 174 -2.21 14.96 -32.09
C ALA A 174 -3.23 13.82 -32.04
N GLU A 175 -3.84 13.58 -33.19
CA GLU A 175 -4.69 12.44 -33.46
C GLU A 175 -3.87 11.45 -34.28
N PHE A 176 -3.61 10.28 -33.71
CA PHE A 176 -2.85 9.24 -34.39
C PHE A 176 -3.81 8.41 -35.24
N GLU A 177 -3.45 8.22 -36.52
CA GLU A 177 -4.27 7.48 -37.49
C GLU A 177 -4.66 6.15 -36.90
N SER A 178 -5.96 5.89 -36.80
CA SER A 178 -6.44 4.66 -36.21
C SER A 178 -7.58 4.14 -37.10
N GLY A 179 -7.47 2.89 -37.53
CA GLY A 179 -8.44 2.23 -38.41
C GLY A 179 -9.33 1.31 -37.60
N THR A 180 -9.47 0.07 -38.05
CA THR A 180 -9.91 -1.08 -37.22
C THR A 180 -8.78 -1.64 -36.33
N ILE A 181 -7.63 -0.98 -36.32
CA ILE A 181 -6.39 -1.37 -35.63
C ILE A 181 -5.84 -0.18 -34.85
N GLU A 182 -4.93 -0.48 -33.92
CA GLU A 182 -4.19 0.49 -33.10
C GLU A 182 -3.46 1.54 -33.94
N GLY A 183 -3.45 2.79 -33.47
CA GLY A 183 -2.76 3.87 -34.13
C GLY A 183 -1.24 3.81 -34.00
N THR A 184 -0.56 4.51 -34.90
CA THR A 184 0.90 4.54 -34.97
C THR A 184 1.48 5.95 -34.82
N ILE A 185 2.65 6.02 -34.20
CA ILE A 185 3.47 7.22 -34.04
C ILE A 185 4.75 6.99 -34.86
N GLY A 186 4.89 7.67 -36.00
CA GLY A 186 6.10 7.60 -36.86
C GLY A 186 5.80 8.10 -38.28
N THR A 187 6.22 9.33 -38.61
CA THR A 187 7.50 9.68 -39.27
C THR A 187 8.19 10.91 -38.67
N SER A 188 7.66 11.46 -37.57
CA SER A 188 8.08 12.76 -37.00
C SER A 188 8.98 12.66 -35.76
N ILE A 189 9.12 11.50 -35.13
CA ILE A 189 10.08 11.24 -34.03
C ILE A 189 11.26 10.45 -34.61
N SER A 190 12.47 10.92 -34.35
CA SER A 190 13.73 10.40 -34.87
C SER A 190 14.82 10.50 -33.80
N SER A 191 15.98 9.90 -34.05
CA SER A 191 17.14 9.99 -33.14
C SER A 191 17.61 11.41 -32.84
N SER A 192 17.27 12.41 -33.68
CA SER A 192 17.62 13.81 -33.46
C SER A 192 16.57 14.63 -32.69
N ASN A 193 15.36 14.10 -32.46
CA ASN A 193 14.28 14.86 -31.79
C ASN A 193 13.42 13.99 -30.86
N ASN A 194 14.02 12.98 -30.24
CA ASN A 194 13.33 12.01 -29.39
C ASN A 194 13.25 12.36 -27.90
N LYS A 195 13.55 13.61 -27.51
CA LYS A 195 13.46 14.01 -26.10
C LYS A 195 12.06 14.51 -25.73
N LEU A 196 11.47 13.95 -24.68
CA LEU A 196 10.22 14.42 -24.10
C LEU A 196 10.54 15.16 -22.80
N SER A 197 10.12 16.42 -22.72
CA SER A 197 10.37 17.29 -21.57
C SER A 197 9.05 17.82 -21.00
N LEU A 198 8.78 17.57 -19.73
CA LEU A 198 7.51 17.87 -19.07
C LEU A 198 7.74 18.39 -17.64
N VAL A 199 6.80 19.16 -17.11
CA VAL A 199 6.67 19.44 -15.69
C VAL A 199 5.55 18.59 -15.14
N ILE A 200 5.86 17.68 -14.21
CA ILE A 200 4.88 16.76 -13.60
C ILE A 200 5.17 16.64 -12.10
N ALA A 201 4.13 16.63 -11.26
CA ALA A 201 4.29 16.54 -9.82
C ALA A 201 5.25 17.60 -9.21
N GLY A 202 5.31 18.78 -9.83
CA GLY A 202 6.22 19.88 -9.46
C GLY A 202 7.68 19.72 -9.92
N GLU A 203 8.03 18.62 -10.58
CA GLU A 203 9.38 18.33 -11.07
C GLU A 203 9.50 18.56 -12.57
N THR A 204 10.66 19.05 -13.01
CA THR A 204 11.08 19.02 -14.41
C THR A 204 11.60 17.63 -14.76
N ILE A 205 10.96 16.97 -15.71
CA ILE A 205 11.31 15.63 -16.20
C ILE A 205 11.73 15.72 -17.67
N GLU A 206 12.92 15.21 -17.97
CA GLU A 206 13.42 15.05 -19.34
C GLU A 206 13.75 13.57 -19.57
N VAL A 207 13.12 12.97 -20.58
CA VAL A 207 13.31 11.56 -20.93
C VAL A 207 13.57 11.41 -22.43
N THR A 208 14.42 10.45 -22.78
CA THR A 208 14.73 10.12 -24.19
C THR A 208 13.85 8.94 -24.63
N LEU A 209 13.04 9.11 -25.67
CA LEU A 209 12.19 8.06 -26.22
C LEU A 209 12.98 7.22 -27.21
N GLU A 210 13.36 6.01 -26.81
CA GLU A 210 14.22 5.14 -27.63
C GLU A 210 13.36 4.26 -28.53
N ASP A 211 12.22 3.79 -28.01
CA ASP A 211 11.28 2.94 -28.76
C ASP A 211 10.41 3.76 -29.72
N ALA A 212 10.17 5.04 -29.45
CA ALA A 212 9.39 5.91 -30.34
C ALA A 212 10.19 6.45 -31.54
N ALA A 213 11.50 6.18 -31.59
CA ALA A 213 12.39 6.68 -32.65
C ALA A 213 12.55 5.70 -33.84
N ALA A 214 11.86 4.55 -33.82
CA ALA A 214 11.76 3.64 -34.95
C ALA A 214 10.67 4.11 -35.95
N ASP A 215 10.88 3.88 -37.25
CA ASP A 215 10.12 4.49 -38.37
C ASP A 215 8.58 4.44 -38.23
N VAL A 216 8.01 3.41 -37.57
CA VAL A 216 6.59 3.31 -37.21
C VAL A 216 6.45 2.50 -35.91
N THR A 217 5.94 3.10 -34.84
CA THR A 217 5.73 2.41 -33.55
C THR A 217 4.28 2.54 -33.11
N ALA A 218 3.69 1.47 -32.57
CA ALA A 218 2.33 1.47 -32.05
C ALA A 218 2.17 2.47 -30.88
N THR A 219 1.03 3.19 -30.84
CA THR A 219 0.78 4.26 -29.86
C THR A 219 0.83 3.76 -28.41
N SER A 220 0.35 2.56 -28.12
CA SER A 220 0.38 1.91 -26.81
C SER A 220 1.80 1.60 -26.35
N ARG A 221 2.69 1.19 -27.27
CA ARG A 221 4.11 0.97 -26.98
C ARG A 221 4.81 2.26 -26.62
N VAL A 222 4.54 3.33 -27.36
CA VAL A 222 5.08 4.66 -27.05
C VAL A 222 4.53 5.16 -25.70
N ALA A 223 3.23 4.96 -25.44
CA ALA A 223 2.64 5.28 -24.13
C ALA A 223 3.32 4.51 -22.99
N ALA A 224 3.64 3.23 -23.20
CA ALA A 224 4.38 2.41 -22.23
C ALA A 224 5.80 2.90 -21.98
N ASP A 225 6.57 3.19 -23.03
CA ASP A 225 7.93 3.73 -22.90
C ASP A 225 7.93 5.08 -22.16
N ILE A 226 6.99 5.96 -22.50
CA ILE A 226 6.83 7.26 -21.83
C ILE A 226 6.52 7.07 -20.34
N GLU A 227 5.54 6.22 -20.01
CA GLU A 227 5.18 5.95 -18.61
C GLU A 227 6.35 5.43 -17.80
N ASP A 228 7.05 4.43 -18.31
CA ASP A 228 8.14 3.79 -17.59
C ASP A 228 9.28 4.79 -17.34
N LYS A 229 9.65 5.57 -18.36
CA LYS A 229 10.73 6.56 -18.25
C LYS A 229 10.37 7.74 -17.35
N ILE A 230 9.15 8.24 -17.42
CA ILE A 230 8.70 9.34 -16.54
C ILE A 230 8.68 8.89 -15.09
N ASN A 231 8.13 7.70 -14.79
CA ASN A 231 8.12 7.18 -13.44
C ASN A 231 9.54 6.89 -12.93
N GLU A 232 10.45 6.36 -13.77
CA GLU A 232 11.86 6.18 -13.40
C GLU A 232 12.55 7.52 -13.06
N ALA A 233 12.32 8.55 -13.87
CA ALA A 233 12.86 9.89 -13.64
C ALA A 233 12.28 10.53 -12.36
N LEU A 234 10.98 10.40 -12.11
CA LEU A 234 10.33 10.93 -10.90
C LEU A 234 10.80 10.21 -9.63
N ASN A 235 10.94 8.88 -9.67
CA ASN A 235 11.49 8.12 -8.54
C ASN A 235 12.92 8.57 -8.22
N THR A 236 13.74 8.77 -9.26
CA THR A 236 15.10 9.30 -9.10
C THR A 236 15.09 10.71 -8.50
N ALA A 237 14.23 11.60 -9.01
CA ALA A 237 14.15 12.99 -8.55
C ALA A 237 13.65 13.11 -7.09
N LYS A 238 12.73 12.22 -6.69
CA LYS A 238 12.10 12.24 -5.36
C LYS A 238 12.77 11.30 -4.34
N ASP A 239 13.87 10.65 -4.72
CA ASP A 239 14.56 9.62 -3.92
C ASP A 239 13.60 8.52 -3.42
N THR A 240 12.66 8.13 -4.29
CA THR A 240 11.75 7.01 -4.05
C THR A 240 12.10 5.84 -4.95
N ARG A 241 11.53 4.68 -4.65
CA ARG A 241 11.69 3.47 -5.47
C ARG A 241 10.33 2.87 -5.72
N ASP A 242 10.11 2.43 -6.95
CA ASP A 242 8.93 1.67 -7.35
C ASP A 242 7.60 2.38 -7.07
N VAL A 243 7.57 3.73 -7.03
CA VAL A 243 6.33 4.51 -6.90
C VAL A 243 5.79 4.87 -8.30
N THR A 244 4.52 4.56 -8.56
CA THR A 244 3.83 5.05 -9.76
C THR A 244 3.28 6.44 -9.50
N TYR A 245 3.87 7.45 -10.12
CA TYR A 245 3.42 8.84 -10.06
C TYR A 245 2.51 9.22 -11.22
N VAL A 246 2.68 8.55 -12.36
CA VAL A 246 2.01 8.91 -13.61
C VAL A 246 1.54 7.64 -14.31
N ALA A 247 0.35 7.71 -14.91
CA ALA A 247 -0.09 6.75 -15.91
C ALA A 247 -0.17 7.42 -17.27
N VAL A 248 0.22 6.73 -18.33
CA VAL A 248 0.12 7.20 -19.71
C VAL A 248 -0.63 6.14 -20.50
N ARG A 249 -1.75 6.54 -21.10
CA ARG A 249 -2.66 5.62 -21.79
C ARG A 249 -3.08 6.18 -23.14
N THR A 250 -3.37 5.25 -24.04
CA THR A 250 -4.06 5.49 -25.29
C THR A 250 -5.55 5.39 -25.06
N SER A 251 -6.29 6.36 -25.59
CA SER A 251 -7.75 6.35 -25.60
C SER A 251 -8.25 6.61 -27.02
N ARG A 252 -9.31 5.91 -27.39
CA ARG A 252 -9.94 6.03 -28.70
C ARG A 252 -10.96 7.18 -28.69
N ASP A 253 -10.86 8.08 -29.66
CA ASP A 253 -11.95 8.98 -30.02
C ASP A 253 -12.87 8.27 -31.02
N ALA A 254 -14.01 7.76 -30.53
CA ALA A 254 -14.94 6.99 -31.35
C ALA A 254 -15.55 7.80 -32.51
N GLY A 255 -15.65 9.14 -32.38
CA GLY A 255 -16.22 9.99 -33.43
C GLY A 255 -15.25 10.25 -34.58
N ALA A 256 -13.96 10.41 -34.25
CA ALA A 256 -12.91 10.64 -35.23
C ALA A 256 -12.24 9.34 -35.72
N ASN A 257 -12.49 8.22 -35.03
CA ASN A 257 -11.76 6.97 -35.18
C ASN A 257 -10.24 7.19 -35.04
N THR A 258 -9.79 8.01 -34.09
CA THR A 258 -8.37 8.30 -33.89
C THR A 258 -7.94 7.96 -32.47
N ASP A 259 -6.65 7.71 -32.28
CA ASP A 259 -6.10 7.50 -30.94
C ASP A 259 -5.48 8.78 -30.40
N LYS A 260 -5.66 9.00 -29.10
CA LYS A 260 -5.07 10.12 -28.35
C LYS A 260 -4.26 9.59 -27.19
N LEU A 261 -3.15 10.28 -26.90
CA LEU A 261 -2.30 9.99 -25.76
C LEU A 261 -2.70 10.89 -24.60
N THR A 262 -2.97 10.31 -23.44
CA THR A 262 -3.26 11.07 -22.21
C THR A 262 -2.30 10.68 -21.10
N LEU A 263 -1.63 11.68 -20.53
CA LEU A 263 -0.92 11.55 -19.26
C LEU A 263 -1.87 11.85 -18.11
N TYR A 264 -1.82 11.02 -17.08
CA TYR A 264 -2.57 11.11 -15.84
C TYR A 264 -1.58 11.26 -14.70
N ASP A 265 -1.60 12.40 -14.02
CA ASP A 265 -0.80 12.65 -12.82
C ASP A 265 -1.53 12.14 -11.59
N LEU A 266 -0.95 11.10 -11.00
CA LEU A 266 -1.47 10.33 -9.87
C LEU A 266 -0.76 10.70 -8.57
N SER A 267 0.20 11.63 -8.62
CA SER A 267 0.96 12.07 -7.45
C SER A 267 0.14 12.86 -6.43
N GLY A 268 -1.08 13.29 -6.80
CA GLY A 268 -1.91 14.18 -6.00
C GLY A 268 -1.47 15.65 -6.05
N ALA A 269 -0.61 16.04 -6.99
CA ALA A 269 -0.13 17.40 -7.13
C ALA A 269 -1.26 18.41 -7.45
N SER A 270 -1.09 19.65 -6.98
CA SER A 270 -2.04 20.74 -7.21
C SER A 270 -1.88 21.44 -8.55
N SER A 271 -0.81 21.16 -9.30
CA SER A 271 -0.53 21.72 -10.62
C SER A 271 -0.78 20.68 -11.69
N SER A 272 -1.41 21.06 -12.81
CA SER A 272 -1.55 20.17 -13.96
C SER A 272 -0.21 19.90 -14.64
N PRO A 273 -0.01 18.70 -15.22
CA PRO A 273 1.14 18.42 -16.04
C PRO A 273 1.25 19.44 -17.17
N ALA A 274 2.47 19.88 -17.47
CA ALA A 274 2.72 20.90 -18.47
C ALA A 274 3.93 20.56 -19.33
N VAL A 275 4.00 21.16 -20.51
CA VAL A 275 5.10 20.98 -21.45
C VAL A 275 6.27 21.87 -21.05
N GLN A 276 7.48 21.31 -21.01
CA GLN A 276 8.73 22.04 -20.91
C GLN A 276 9.52 21.79 -22.19
N SER A 277 10.26 22.75 -22.75
CA SER A 277 11.17 22.41 -23.86
C SER A 277 12.38 23.33 -23.90
N THR A 278 13.55 22.68 -23.97
CA THR A 278 14.77 23.20 -24.59
C THR A 278 15.00 22.40 -25.88
N THR A 279 15.73 22.98 -26.84
CA THR A 279 15.88 22.52 -28.25
C THR A 279 15.90 21.00 -28.48
N ASP A 280 15.15 20.57 -29.51
CA ASP A 280 14.84 19.20 -29.99
C ASP A 280 13.89 18.39 -29.09
N SER A 281 12.56 18.46 -29.35
CA SER A 281 11.55 17.79 -28.53
C SER A 281 10.56 16.91 -29.30
N ALA A 282 10.35 15.67 -28.82
CA ALA A 282 9.26 14.77 -29.20
C ALA A 282 7.87 15.33 -28.83
N ASN A 283 7.81 16.35 -27.95
CA ASN A 283 6.59 17.01 -27.50
C ASN A 283 5.69 17.47 -28.66
N GLU A 284 6.28 17.99 -29.74
CA GLU A 284 5.52 18.47 -30.90
C GLU A 284 4.94 17.31 -31.69
N ALA A 285 5.75 16.29 -32.00
CA ALA A 285 5.32 15.10 -32.72
C ALA A 285 4.25 14.29 -31.96
N LEU A 286 4.31 14.30 -30.63
CA LEU A 286 3.32 13.69 -29.76
C LEU A 286 2.09 14.58 -29.52
N GLY A 287 2.05 15.80 -30.07
CA GLY A 287 0.92 16.71 -29.97
C GLY A 287 0.74 17.38 -28.61
N PHE A 288 1.77 17.47 -27.79
CA PHE A 288 1.74 18.28 -26.57
C PHE A 288 2.06 19.77 -26.83
N GLY A 289 2.65 20.07 -27.98
CA GLY A 289 2.96 21.42 -28.45
C GLY A 289 4.38 21.87 -28.07
N THR A 290 4.65 23.17 -28.25
CA THR A 290 5.97 23.78 -27.98
C THR A 290 5.93 24.62 -26.70
N LEU A 291 7.08 25.01 -26.15
CA LEU A 291 7.14 25.90 -24.97
C LEU A 291 6.42 27.24 -25.20
N ALA A 292 6.53 27.80 -26.41
CA ALA A 292 5.94 29.10 -26.75
C ALA A 292 4.44 29.03 -27.06
N SER A 293 3.94 27.86 -27.43
CA SER A 293 2.53 27.61 -27.75
C SER A 293 2.17 26.19 -27.34
N PRO A 294 2.01 25.91 -26.03
CA PRO A 294 1.59 24.59 -25.57
C PRO A 294 0.19 24.31 -26.11
N THR A 295 -0.02 23.10 -26.65
CA THR A 295 -1.30 22.72 -27.26
C THR A 295 -2.02 21.64 -26.46
N GLY A 296 -1.30 20.84 -25.68
CA GLY A 296 -1.89 19.80 -24.84
C GLY A 296 -2.98 20.36 -23.91
N VAL A 297 -4.09 19.65 -23.82
CA VAL A 297 -5.27 20.10 -23.05
C VAL A 297 -5.15 19.58 -21.63
N SER A 298 -5.00 20.49 -20.67
CA SER A 298 -5.03 20.16 -19.24
C SER A 298 -6.47 20.07 -18.72
N ALA A 299 -6.78 19.00 -17.99
CA ALA A 299 -8.08 18.82 -17.34
C ALA A 299 -7.96 18.08 -16.00
N THR A 300 -9.11 17.81 -15.39
CA THR A 300 -9.24 16.91 -14.22
C THR A 300 -10.13 15.73 -14.58
N SER A 301 -9.77 14.55 -14.13
CA SER A 301 -10.52 13.30 -14.27
C SER A 301 -10.66 12.63 -12.91
N THR A 302 -11.62 11.72 -12.75
CA THR A 302 -11.72 10.82 -11.60
C THR A 302 -11.30 9.39 -11.94
N LYS A 303 -10.88 9.16 -13.19
CA LYS A 303 -10.52 7.86 -13.74
C LYS A 303 -9.37 7.95 -14.73
N VAL A 304 -8.63 6.84 -14.86
CA VAL A 304 -7.69 6.60 -15.95
C VAL A 304 -8.39 5.72 -16.99
N VAL A 305 -8.46 6.19 -18.24
CA VAL A 305 -9.10 5.46 -19.33
C VAL A 305 -8.03 4.87 -20.25
N THR A 306 -8.21 3.60 -20.56
CA THR A 306 -7.39 2.86 -21.54
C THR A 306 -8.31 2.18 -22.53
N ASP A 307 -7.99 2.28 -23.81
CA ASP A 307 -8.66 1.55 -24.87
C ASP A 307 -7.67 0.68 -25.64
N VAL A 308 -8.11 -0.55 -25.92
CA VAL A 308 -7.45 -1.50 -26.82
C VAL A 308 -8.47 -1.92 -27.87
N VAL A 309 -8.04 -2.01 -29.13
CA VAL A 309 -8.92 -2.34 -30.25
C VAL A 309 -8.28 -3.41 -31.12
N ALA A 310 -9.12 -4.28 -31.69
CA ALA A 310 -8.68 -5.25 -32.68
C ALA A 310 -9.81 -5.63 -33.62
N SER A 311 -9.47 -6.18 -34.79
CA SER A 311 -10.45 -6.59 -35.81
C SER A 311 -11.20 -7.89 -35.49
N SER A 312 -10.82 -8.60 -34.42
CA SER A 312 -11.53 -9.80 -33.93
C SER A 312 -11.37 -9.96 -32.41
N LEU A 313 -12.26 -10.71 -31.77
CA LEU A 313 -12.15 -11.04 -30.33
C LEU A 313 -10.88 -11.85 -30.01
N GLU A 314 -10.40 -12.69 -30.92
CA GLU A 314 -9.18 -13.48 -30.75
C GLU A 314 -7.93 -12.59 -30.75
N LEU A 315 -7.85 -11.62 -31.67
CA LEU A 315 -6.78 -10.64 -31.68
C LEU A 315 -6.91 -9.67 -30.50
N LEU A 316 -8.13 -9.29 -30.13
CA LEU A 316 -8.36 -8.45 -28.96
C LEU A 316 -7.84 -9.12 -27.69
N GLN A 317 -8.11 -10.42 -27.51
CA GLN A 317 -7.60 -11.21 -26.39
C GLN A 317 -6.06 -11.18 -26.31
N ILE A 318 -5.36 -11.27 -27.45
CA ILE A 318 -3.90 -11.17 -27.49
C ILE A 318 -3.46 -9.77 -27.05
N GLU A 319 -4.05 -8.72 -27.61
CA GLU A 319 -3.66 -7.34 -27.32
C GLU A 319 -3.97 -6.93 -25.88
N ILE A 320 -5.11 -7.34 -25.30
CA ILE A 320 -5.44 -7.00 -23.91
C ILE A 320 -4.56 -7.72 -22.89
N ASP A 321 -4.02 -8.89 -23.24
CA ASP A 321 -3.12 -9.71 -22.40
C ASP A 321 -1.64 -9.32 -22.55
N GLU A 322 -1.31 -8.40 -23.46
CA GLU A 322 0.07 -7.97 -23.65
C GLU A 322 0.65 -7.39 -22.36
N ASN A 323 1.79 -7.91 -21.93
CA ASN A 323 2.33 -7.65 -20.60
C ASN A 323 2.65 -6.17 -20.36
N SER A 324 3.04 -5.44 -21.42
CA SER A 324 3.51 -4.05 -21.32
C SER A 324 2.50 -3.01 -21.82
N THR A 325 1.62 -3.41 -22.74
CA THR A 325 0.69 -2.50 -23.45
C THR A 325 -0.77 -2.90 -23.32
N GLY A 326 -1.05 -4.05 -22.71
CA GLY A 326 -2.39 -4.58 -22.55
C GLY A 326 -3.29 -3.71 -21.68
N LEU A 327 -4.57 -4.09 -21.68
CA LEU A 327 -5.67 -3.29 -21.14
C LEU A 327 -5.48 -2.98 -19.65
N VAL A 328 -5.05 -3.98 -18.89
CA VAL A 328 -4.59 -3.87 -17.52
C VAL A 328 -3.24 -4.57 -17.45
N ARG A 329 -2.16 -3.78 -17.34
CA ARG A 329 -0.79 -4.31 -17.44
C ARG A 329 -0.54 -5.39 -16.40
N GLY A 330 -0.04 -6.55 -16.85
CA GLY A 330 0.25 -7.70 -15.99
C GLY A 330 -0.96 -8.55 -15.61
N VAL A 331 -2.15 -8.26 -16.14
CA VAL A 331 -3.35 -9.10 -16.03
C VAL A 331 -3.54 -9.85 -17.35
N SER A 332 -3.81 -11.16 -17.26
CA SER A 332 -4.27 -11.96 -18.41
C SER A 332 -5.72 -12.37 -18.17
N PHE A 333 -6.53 -12.23 -19.22
CA PHE A 333 -7.93 -12.59 -19.24
C PHE A 333 -8.04 -14.01 -19.81
N ALA A 334 -8.50 -14.97 -19.01
CA ALA A 334 -8.68 -16.34 -19.46
C ALA A 334 -10.12 -16.80 -19.25
N SER A 335 -10.68 -17.47 -20.25
CA SER A 335 -11.99 -18.14 -20.19
C SER A 335 -11.95 -19.43 -21.01
N ASP A 336 -12.70 -20.44 -20.58
CA ASP A 336 -12.75 -21.75 -21.27
C ASP A 336 -13.35 -21.63 -22.68
N ASP A 337 -14.22 -20.64 -22.91
CA ASP A 337 -14.92 -20.38 -24.17
C ASP A 337 -14.32 -19.21 -24.99
N GLY A 338 -13.22 -18.61 -24.52
CA GLY A 338 -12.61 -17.42 -25.13
C GLY A 338 -13.31 -16.10 -24.80
N LEU A 339 -12.73 -14.98 -25.29
CA LEU A 339 -13.21 -13.63 -25.01
C LEU A 339 -14.60 -13.40 -25.60
N SER A 340 -15.47 -12.72 -24.86
CA SER A 340 -16.81 -12.34 -25.33
C SER A 340 -17.13 -10.88 -25.01
N VAL A 341 -18.12 -10.32 -25.73
CA VAL A 341 -18.67 -8.98 -25.49
C VAL A 341 -19.39 -8.96 -24.14
N GLY A 342 -19.15 -7.93 -23.34
CA GLY A 342 -19.74 -7.83 -22.01
C GLY A 342 -19.02 -6.86 -21.10
N GLU A 343 -19.37 -6.90 -19.83
CA GLU A 343 -18.77 -6.10 -18.77
C GLU A 343 -18.07 -7.00 -17.76
N ALA A 344 -16.95 -6.53 -17.23
CA ALA A 344 -16.20 -7.19 -16.17
C ALA A 344 -15.65 -6.16 -15.20
N VAL A 345 -15.39 -6.57 -13.96
CA VAL A 345 -14.76 -5.73 -12.96
C VAL A 345 -13.50 -6.43 -12.48
N VAL A 346 -12.37 -5.72 -12.53
CA VAL A 346 -11.10 -6.19 -11.99
C VAL A 346 -10.71 -5.26 -10.85
N HIS A 347 -10.57 -5.82 -9.65
CA HIS A 347 -10.03 -5.09 -8.51
C HIS A 347 -8.53 -5.30 -8.45
N THR A 348 -7.77 -4.22 -8.54
CA THR A 348 -6.34 -4.19 -8.30
C THR A 348 -6.15 -3.60 -6.90
N ASN A 349 -6.30 -4.41 -5.86
CA ASN A 349 -6.02 -3.99 -4.48
C ASN A 349 -5.03 -4.95 -3.81
N ALA A 350 -4.29 -4.42 -2.84
CA ALA A 350 -3.41 -5.23 -1.99
C ALA A 350 -4.16 -5.82 -0.79
N ASP A 351 -5.48 -5.62 -0.71
CA ASP A 351 -6.30 -6.13 0.38
C ASP A 351 -6.48 -7.65 0.21
N LEU A 352 -6.25 -8.40 1.29
CA LEU A 352 -6.27 -9.87 1.23
C LEU A 352 -7.72 -10.42 1.13
N ASN A 353 -8.71 -9.63 1.53
CA ASN A 353 -10.13 -9.88 1.37
C ASN A 353 -10.77 -8.83 0.44
N THR A 354 -11.08 -9.26 -0.77
CA THR A 354 -11.85 -8.50 -1.78
C THR A 354 -13.34 -8.86 -1.78
N THR A 355 -13.77 -9.85 -1.01
CA THR A 355 -15.19 -10.19 -0.92
C THR A 355 -15.90 -9.14 -0.07
N GLY A 356 -16.88 -8.46 -0.67
CA GLY A 356 -17.76 -7.55 0.04
C GLY A 356 -18.42 -8.25 1.24
N PRO A 357 -18.93 -7.47 2.20
CA PRO A 357 -19.48 -8.04 3.42
C PRO A 357 -20.66 -8.99 3.12
N VAL A 358 -20.67 -10.18 3.75
CA VAL A 358 -21.69 -11.23 3.56
C VAL A 358 -22.56 -11.32 4.82
N PRO A 359 -23.90 -11.33 4.71
CA PRO A 359 -24.78 -11.43 5.87
C PRO A 359 -24.71 -12.81 6.51
N SER A 360 -24.98 -12.88 7.82
CA SER A 360 -25.16 -14.17 8.52
C SER A 360 -26.42 -14.87 8.04
N VAL A 361 -26.34 -16.18 7.85
CA VAL A 361 -27.48 -16.99 7.42
C VAL A 361 -27.66 -18.18 8.35
N ILE A 362 -28.87 -18.32 8.91
CA ILE A 362 -29.32 -19.57 9.53
C ILE A 362 -30.12 -20.36 8.52
N TYR A 363 -29.66 -21.59 8.35
CA TYR A 363 -30.14 -22.60 7.46
C TYR A 363 -30.88 -23.62 8.35
N GLY A 364 -32.21 -23.51 8.47
CA GLY A 364 -33.02 -24.43 9.29
C GLY A 364 -32.87 -25.89 8.83
N GLY A 365 -33.07 -26.85 9.72
CA GLY A 365 -33.02 -28.27 9.40
C GLY A 365 -34.04 -28.64 8.32
N SER A 366 -33.64 -29.51 7.39
CA SER A 366 -34.52 -30.02 6.34
C SER A 366 -35.63 -30.91 6.92
N GLY A 367 -36.75 -31.05 6.20
CA GLY A 367 -37.84 -31.93 6.63
C GLY A 367 -38.74 -31.25 7.67
N VAL A 368 -38.94 -29.94 7.53
CA VAL A 368 -39.90 -29.21 8.37
C VAL A 368 -41.35 -29.60 8.04
N SER A 369 -41.58 -30.25 6.89
CA SER A 369 -42.87 -30.81 6.47
C SER A 369 -42.88 -32.35 6.48
N THR A 370 -44.07 -32.97 6.46
CA THR A 370 -44.20 -34.45 6.50
C THR A 370 -44.01 -35.13 5.13
N SER A 371 -44.52 -34.54 4.05
CA SER A 371 -44.71 -35.25 2.76
C SER A 371 -44.80 -34.35 1.54
N ALA A 372 -45.08 -33.06 1.72
CA ALA A 372 -45.06 -32.03 0.68
C ALA A 372 -44.66 -30.70 1.32
N PRO A 373 -44.04 -29.75 0.57
CA PRO A 373 -43.66 -28.45 1.11
C PRO A 373 -44.82 -27.75 1.81
N LEU A 374 -44.50 -26.99 2.87
CA LEU A 374 -45.49 -26.28 3.66
C LEU A 374 -46.38 -25.40 2.78
N ASN A 375 -47.69 -25.45 3.01
CA ASN A 375 -48.60 -24.52 2.38
C ASN A 375 -48.50 -23.17 3.11
N THR A 376 -47.74 -22.24 2.56
CA THR A 376 -47.41 -21.02 3.30
C THR A 376 -48.54 -20.01 3.41
N SER A 377 -49.59 -20.16 2.60
CA SER A 377 -50.70 -19.20 2.49
C SER A 377 -51.99 -19.66 3.18
N VAL A 378 -52.05 -20.90 3.66
CA VAL A 378 -53.24 -21.41 4.34
C VAL A 378 -53.39 -20.77 5.72
N SER A 379 -54.62 -20.40 6.09
CA SER A 379 -54.89 -19.90 7.44
C SER A 379 -54.72 -21.01 8.46
N GLY A 380 -53.89 -20.74 9.47
CA GLY A 380 -53.55 -21.66 10.54
C GLY A 380 -52.30 -22.49 10.25
N LEU A 381 -51.30 -22.38 11.13
CA LEU A 381 -50.07 -23.17 11.10
C LEU A 381 -50.36 -24.67 11.17
N ASN A 382 -51.37 -25.07 11.93
CA ASN A 382 -51.80 -26.48 12.04
C ASN A 382 -52.47 -27.03 10.76
N SER A 383 -52.66 -26.19 9.75
CA SER A 383 -53.14 -26.61 8.42
C SER A 383 -52.02 -26.53 7.38
N ALA A 384 -50.84 -26.04 7.75
CA ALA A 384 -49.73 -25.78 6.82
C ALA A 384 -48.89 -27.02 6.48
N GLY A 385 -49.03 -28.12 7.24
CA GLY A 385 -48.37 -29.40 6.96
C GLY A 385 -47.02 -29.64 7.64
N PHE A 386 -46.78 -29.00 8.80
CA PHE A 386 -45.57 -29.20 9.60
C PHE A 386 -45.40 -30.67 10.01
N ALA A 387 -44.16 -31.15 10.03
CA ALA A 387 -43.79 -32.48 10.51
C ALA A 387 -44.14 -32.65 12.00
N ASP A 388 -43.75 -31.67 12.81
CA ASP A 388 -44.17 -31.54 14.19
C ASP A 388 -45.40 -30.64 14.28
N GLU A 389 -46.55 -31.26 14.52
CA GLU A 389 -47.85 -30.58 14.48
C GLU A 389 -47.95 -29.42 15.49
N PRO A 390 -48.27 -28.19 15.03
CA PRO A 390 -48.51 -27.03 15.89
C PRO A 390 -49.61 -27.31 16.92
N SER A 391 -49.40 -26.82 18.14
CA SER A 391 -50.30 -27.05 19.27
C SER A 391 -50.52 -25.76 20.07
N SER A 392 -51.22 -25.84 21.20
CA SER A 392 -51.36 -24.70 22.12
C SER A 392 -50.01 -24.15 22.60
N LEU A 393 -48.93 -24.96 22.59
CA LEU A 393 -47.56 -24.52 22.91
C LEU A 393 -46.92 -23.67 21.81
N THR A 394 -47.50 -23.66 20.61
CA THR A 394 -47.04 -22.79 19.52
C THR A 394 -47.49 -21.35 19.73
N ASN A 395 -48.57 -21.15 20.48
CA ASN A 395 -48.93 -19.81 20.94
C ASN A 395 -47.90 -19.28 21.95
N GLY A 396 -47.65 -17.97 21.89
CA GLY A 396 -46.72 -17.29 22.79
C GLY A 396 -45.53 -16.72 22.02
N ALA A 397 -44.45 -16.47 22.74
CA ALA A 397 -43.31 -15.71 22.25
C ALA A 397 -42.08 -16.58 21.98
N PHE A 398 -41.35 -16.26 20.91
CA PHE A 398 -39.99 -16.72 20.66
C PHE A 398 -39.08 -15.53 20.36
N THR A 399 -37.77 -15.69 20.52
CA THR A 399 -36.82 -14.58 20.40
C THR A 399 -35.85 -14.78 19.22
N ILE A 400 -35.61 -13.70 18.45
CA ILE A 400 -34.53 -13.60 17.44
C ILE A 400 -33.73 -12.33 17.73
N ASN A 401 -32.41 -12.43 17.85
CA ASN A 401 -31.50 -11.30 18.17
C ASN A 401 -31.96 -10.47 19.38
N GLY A 402 -32.53 -11.13 20.39
CA GLY A 402 -33.07 -10.47 21.60
C GLY A 402 -34.44 -9.80 21.43
N VAL A 403 -35.01 -9.80 20.22
CA VAL A 403 -36.34 -9.25 19.92
C VAL A 403 -37.40 -10.36 20.00
N GLN A 404 -38.46 -10.08 20.77
CA GLN A 404 -39.56 -11.01 20.99
C GLN A 404 -40.60 -10.95 19.88
N ILE A 405 -40.91 -12.09 19.27
CA ILE A 405 -41.92 -12.25 18.23
C ILE A 405 -43.03 -13.16 18.77
N THR A 406 -44.29 -12.71 18.66
CA THR A 406 -45.44 -13.37 19.29
C THR A 406 -46.36 -14.02 18.27
N ILE A 407 -46.62 -15.32 18.44
CA ILE A 407 -47.69 -16.05 17.78
C ILE A 407 -48.92 -15.98 18.70
N SER A 408 -49.87 -15.12 18.34
CA SER A 408 -51.08 -14.88 19.14
C SER A 408 -52.07 -16.05 19.07
N ASN A 409 -52.23 -16.64 17.88
CA ASN A 409 -53.07 -17.80 17.66
C ASN A 409 -52.59 -18.60 16.44
N TYR A 410 -51.99 -19.77 16.69
CA TYR A 410 -51.48 -20.68 15.68
C TYR A 410 -52.57 -21.19 14.72
N GLN A 411 -53.85 -21.20 15.12
CA GLN A 411 -54.95 -21.66 14.28
C GLN A 411 -55.40 -20.63 13.24
N SER A 412 -54.99 -19.37 13.37
CA SER A 412 -55.39 -18.30 12.45
C SER A 412 -54.26 -17.78 11.57
N LEU A 413 -53.01 -17.77 12.08
CA LEU A 413 -51.85 -17.27 11.34
C LEU A 413 -51.37 -18.30 10.32
N SER A 414 -51.11 -17.86 9.09
CA SER A 414 -50.40 -18.63 8.07
C SER A 414 -48.89 -18.61 8.28
N VAL A 415 -48.14 -19.45 7.55
CA VAL A 415 -46.67 -19.39 7.57
C VAL A 415 -46.18 -18.04 7.03
N ASN A 416 -46.82 -17.51 5.99
CA ASN A 416 -46.51 -16.17 5.46
C ASN A 416 -46.76 -15.08 6.49
N ASP A 417 -47.78 -15.20 7.34
CA ASP A 417 -48.00 -14.25 8.42
C ASP A 417 -46.88 -14.30 9.45
N VAL A 418 -46.40 -15.49 9.83
CA VAL A 418 -45.27 -15.62 10.78
C VAL A 418 -43.96 -15.13 10.17
N ILE A 419 -43.69 -15.43 8.89
CA ILE A 419 -42.57 -14.83 8.15
C ILE A 419 -42.69 -13.30 8.13
N GLY A 420 -43.89 -12.78 7.90
CA GLY A 420 -44.18 -11.35 7.95
C GLY A 420 -43.94 -10.73 9.33
N LEU A 421 -44.29 -11.45 10.41
CA LEU A 421 -44.00 -11.03 11.79
C LEU A 421 -42.48 -10.96 12.04
N ILE A 422 -41.70 -11.90 11.51
CA ILE A 422 -40.24 -11.88 11.62
C ILE A 422 -39.66 -10.71 10.81
N ASN A 423 -40.05 -10.60 9.53
CA ASN A 423 -39.52 -9.58 8.60
C ASN A 423 -39.92 -8.16 8.96
N GLY A 424 -41.05 -7.99 9.64
CA GLY A 424 -41.53 -6.71 10.15
C GLY A 424 -41.06 -6.37 11.57
N SER A 425 -40.24 -7.22 12.20
CA SER A 425 -39.72 -6.98 13.55
C SER A 425 -38.38 -6.22 13.53
N ASP A 426 -37.99 -5.69 14.68
CA ASP A 426 -36.67 -5.06 14.88
C ASP A 426 -35.54 -6.10 15.06
N ALA A 427 -35.79 -7.39 14.80
CA ALA A 427 -34.82 -8.46 14.97
C ALA A 427 -33.64 -8.40 13.97
N GLY A 428 -33.72 -7.53 12.96
CA GLY A 428 -32.64 -7.32 12.00
C GLY A 428 -32.38 -8.52 11.07
N VAL A 429 -33.41 -9.31 10.78
CA VAL A 429 -33.33 -10.47 9.87
C VAL A 429 -34.45 -10.46 8.83
N THR A 430 -34.23 -11.15 7.72
CA THR A 430 -35.21 -11.53 6.71
C THR A 430 -35.36 -13.05 6.74
N ALA A 431 -36.55 -13.51 7.08
CA ALA A 431 -37.01 -14.89 7.01
C ALA A 431 -37.61 -15.23 5.64
N ALA A 432 -37.39 -16.47 5.22
CA ALA A 432 -38.02 -17.10 4.08
C ALA A 432 -38.28 -18.59 4.36
N TYR A 433 -39.18 -19.19 3.57
CA TYR A 433 -39.34 -20.64 3.47
C TYR A 433 -38.86 -21.11 2.11
N ASP A 434 -37.90 -22.02 2.10
CA ASP A 434 -37.35 -22.66 0.91
C ASP A 434 -38.06 -24.00 0.70
N ALA A 435 -38.95 -24.03 -0.29
CA ALA A 435 -39.75 -25.20 -0.64
C ALA A 435 -38.96 -26.28 -1.38
N GLU A 436 -37.80 -25.96 -1.97
CA GLU A 436 -36.96 -26.93 -2.67
C GLU A 436 -36.17 -27.78 -1.67
N ASN A 437 -35.67 -27.16 -0.60
CA ASN A 437 -34.91 -27.83 0.46
C ASN A 437 -35.74 -28.12 1.73
N ASP A 438 -37.04 -27.82 1.71
CA ASP A 438 -38.00 -27.97 2.81
C ASP A 438 -37.47 -27.46 4.17
N ARG A 439 -37.18 -26.16 4.22
CA ARG A 439 -36.54 -25.51 5.38
C ARG A 439 -36.88 -24.03 5.51
N PHE A 440 -36.77 -23.49 6.73
CA PHE A 440 -36.75 -22.03 6.94
C PHE A 440 -35.33 -21.48 6.79
N LEU A 441 -35.24 -20.27 6.27
CA LEU A 441 -34.01 -19.51 6.12
C LEU A 441 -34.14 -18.18 6.87
N LEU A 442 -33.13 -17.81 7.66
CA LEU A 442 -33.03 -16.47 8.26
C LEU A 442 -31.72 -15.82 7.78
N THR A 443 -31.82 -14.67 7.15
CA THR A 443 -30.67 -13.89 6.65
C THR A 443 -30.58 -12.58 7.44
N GLY A 444 -29.41 -12.22 7.94
CA GLY A 444 -29.20 -10.92 8.58
C GLY A 444 -29.43 -9.78 7.61
N ASN A 445 -30.14 -8.74 8.03
CA ASN A 445 -30.39 -7.54 7.20
C ASN A 445 -29.15 -6.63 7.11
N GLU A 446 -28.20 -6.82 8.02
CA GLU A 446 -26.92 -6.11 8.02
C GLU A 446 -25.80 -7.05 7.61
N ASN A 447 -24.94 -6.58 6.72
CA ASN A 447 -23.74 -7.29 6.28
C ASN A 447 -22.60 -7.03 7.28
N ASN A 448 -22.83 -7.38 8.55
CA ASN A 448 -21.95 -7.03 9.67
C ASN A 448 -21.22 -8.23 10.31
N GLY A 449 -21.45 -9.44 9.80
CA GLY A 449 -20.89 -10.68 10.33
C GLY A 449 -21.34 -11.06 11.74
N ILE A 450 -22.33 -10.38 12.31
CA ILE A 450 -22.89 -10.72 13.62
C ILE A 450 -23.77 -11.97 13.45
N ALA A 451 -23.47 -13.02 14.21
CA ALA A 451 -24.26 -14.25 14.20
C ALA A 451 -25.71 -13.98 14.63
N ILE A 452 -26.67 -14.58 13.92
CA ILE A 452 -28.07 -14.53 14.32
C ILE A 452 -28.23 -15.38 15.59
N SER A 453 -28.79 -14.78 16.64
CA SER A 453 -29.10 -15.44 17.89
C SER A 453 -30.57 -15.86 17.90
N LEU A 454 -30.83 -17.12 18.27
CA LEU A 454 -32.17 -17.68 18.39
C LEU A 454 -32.42 -18.15 19.81
N GLY A 455 -33.62 -17.85 20.31
CA GLY A 455 -34.08 -18.34 21.59
C GLY A 455 -33.72 -17.42 22.76
N SER A 456 -34.55 -17.48 23.81
CA SER A 456 -34.30 -16.90 25.13
C SER A 456 -34.86 -17.82 26.20
N ALA A 457 -34.33 -17.73 27.43
CA ALA A 457 -34.88 -18.43 28.59
C ALA A 457 -36.32 -18.01 28.93
N THR A 458 -36.79 -16.89 28.38
CA THR A 458 -38.15 -16.36 28.55
C THR A 458 -39.11 -16.75 27.43
N ASP A 459 -38.66 -17.52 26.45
CA ASP A 459 -39.52 -17.95 25.34
C ASP A 459 -40.58 -18.94 25.82
N THR A 460 -41.80 -18.77 25.33
CA THR A 460 -42.96 -19.59 25.70
C THR A 460 -43.55 -20.35 24.52
N SER A 461 -43.17 -19.99 23.29
CA SER A 461 -43.59 -20.68 22.07
C SER A 461 -42.58 -21.75 21.68
N ASN A 462 -43.07 -22.91 21.21
CA ASN A 462 -42.25 -23.96 20.62
C ASN A 462 -41.92 -23.74 19.12
N PHE A 463 -42.21 -22.55 18.56
CA PHE A 463 -42.08 -22.28 17.13
C PHE A 463 -40.68 -22.59 16.56
N LEU A 464 -39.61 -22.19 17.26
CA LEU A 464 -38.24 -22.44 16.78
C LEU A 464 -37.94 -23.93 16.60
N THR A 465 -38.54 -24.79 17.41
CA THR A 465 -38.41 -26.25 17.28
C THR A 465 -39.20 -26.76 16.10
N ILE A 466 -40.50 -26.46 16.00
CA ILE A 466 -41.34 -26.97 14.90
C ILE A 466 -40.95 -26.41 13.52
N ALA A 467 -40.24 -25.28 13.49
CA ALA A 467 -39.65 -24.69 12.28
C ALA A 467 -38.25 -25.24 11.95
N ASN A 468 -37.75 -26.21 12.72
CA ASN A 468 -36.39 -26.77 12.65
C ASN A 468 -35.27 -25.71 12.70
N LEU A 469 -35.46 -24.63 13.46
CA LEU A 469 -34.48 -23.53 13.55
C LEU A 469 -33.47 -23.71 14.69
N THR A 470 -33.60 -24.75 15.51
CA THR A 470 -32.65 -25.03 16.59
C THR A 470 -31.56 -26.01 16.14
N ALA A 471 -30.39 -25.95 16.79
CA ALA A 471 -29.27 -26.85 16.48
C ALA A 471 -29.62 -28.34 16.66
N ASN A 472 -30.51 -28.67 17.60
CA ASN A 472 -30.96 -30.04 17.83
C ASN A 472 -31.80 -30.59 16.67
N GLU A 473 -32.48 -29.71 15.93
CA GLU A 473 -33.27 -30.07 14.74
C GLU A 473 -32.44 -29.97 13.44
N GLY A 474 -31.11 -29.86 13.56
CA GLY A 474 -30.21 -29.84 12.40
C GLY A 474 -30.03 -28.48 11.72
N ALA A 475 -30.43 -27.38 12.38
CA ALA A 475 -30.13 -26.05 11.87
C ALA A 475 -28.62 -25.79 11.83
N SER A 476 -28.11 -25.26 10.72
CA SER A 476 -26.74 -24.79 10.60
C SER A 476 -26.68 -23.27 10.67
N ASN A 477 -25.80 -22.75 11.52
CA ASN A 477 -25.52 -21.32 11.60
C ASN A 477 -24.26 -21.04 10.76
N ASN A 478 -24.44 -20.29 9.67
CA ASN A 478 -23.36 -19.82 8.84
C ASN A 478 -23.17 -18.33 9.16
N PRO A 479 -22.28 -17.99 10.12
CA PRO A 479 -22.02 -16.59 10.44
C PRO A 479 -21.47 -15.89 9.20
N GLY A 480 -22.01 -14.69 8.96
CA GLY A 480 -21.57 -13.84 7.87
C GLY A 480 -20.18 -13.28 8.16
N SER A 481 -19.61 -12.60 7.18
CA SER A 481 -18.37 -11.85 7.38
C SER A 481 -18.68 -10.36 7.34
N TYR A 482 -18.21 -9.63 8.34
CA TYR A 482 -17.98 -8.20 8.14
C TYR A 482 -16.93 -8.07 7.03
N GLY A 483 -16.99 -7.00 6.24
CA GLY A 483 -15.87 -6.56 5.42
C GLY A 483 -14.72 -6.08 6.32
N GLY A 484 -14.22 -7.00 7.14
CA GLY A 484 -13.16 -6.86 8.12
C GLY A 484 -12.13 -7.93 7.79
N GLY A 485 -10.87 -7.56 7.95
CA GLY A 485 -9.78 -8.26 7.32
C GLY A 485 -9.60 -9.72 7.74
N ILE A 486 -8.69 -10.40 7.03
CA ILE A 486 -8.34 -11.81 7.22
C ILE A 486 -8.25 -12.21 8.69
N SER A 487 -8.94 -13.30 9.04
CA SER A 487 -8.83 -13.90 10.36
C SER A 487 -7.40 -14.40 10.58
N THR A 488 -6.67 -13.77 11.50
CA THR A 488 -5.30 -14.16 11.80
C THR A 488 -5.19 -15.49 12.55
N GLY A 489 -6.27 -15.92 13.21
CA GLY A 489 -6.34 -17.12 14.04
C GLY A 489 -7.04 -18.32 13.40
N SER A 490 -7.72 -18.14 12.26
CA SER A 490 -8.27 -19.26 11.48
C SER A 490 -7.20 -19.87 10.59
N THR A 491 -7.38 -21.13 10.18
CA THR A 491 -6.54 -21.76 9.15
C THR A 491 -6.60 -20.94 7.87
N LEU A 492 -5.52 -20.89 7.09
CA LEU A 492 -5.47 -20.08 5.86
C LEU A 492 -6.58 -20.45 4.86
N SER A 493 -7.03 -21.71 4.83
CA SER A 493 -8.16 -22.16 4.00
C SER A 493 -9.53 -21.58 4.42
N ASP A 494 -9.64 -21.18 5.69
CA ASP A 494 -10.88 -20.69 6.33
C ASP A 494 -10.74 -19.25 6.87
N ALA A 495 -9.62 -18.58 6.59
CA ALA A 495 -9.30 -17.26 7.13
C ALA A 495 -9.99 -16.10 6.39
N GLY A 496 -10.83 -16.38 5.41
CA GLY A 496 -11.61 -15.37 4.69
C GLY A 496 -10.90 -14.76 3.47
N PHE A 497 -9.88 -15.42 2.94
CA PHE A 497 -9.25 -15.00 1.67
C PHE A 497 -10.22 -15.14 0.50
N SER A 498 -10.31 -14.11 -0.35
CA SER A 498 -11.08 -14.18 -1.61
C SER A 498 -10.56 -15.26 -2.54
N LEU A 499 -9.22 -15.38 -2.64
CA LEU A 499 -8.55 -16.48 -3.32
C LEU A 499 -7.91 -17.38 -2.26
N LYS A 500 -8.51 -18.55 -2.04
CA LYS A 500 -8.07 -19.45 -0.96
C LYS A 500 -6.61 -19.89 -1.16
N PRO A 501 -5.72 -19.63 -0.18
CA PRO A 501 -4.36 -20.12 -0.21
C PRO A 501 -4.33 -21.65 -0.33
N THR A 502 -3.40 -22.17 -1.13
CA THR A 502 -3.14 -23.60 -1.25
C THR A 502 -1.91 -24.00 -0.45
N SER A 503 -1.85 -25.27 -0.04
CA SER A 503 -0.65 -25.80 0.64
C SER A 503 0.48 -25.98 -0.36
N GLY A 504 1.70 -25.63 0.02
CA GLY A 504 2.85 -25.74 -0.87
C GLY A 504 4.09 -25.05 -0.34
N THR A 505 5.09 -24.92 -1.21
CA THR A 505 6.31 -24.17 -0.93
C THR A 505 6.35 -22.91 -1.77
N PHE A 506 6.75 -21.80 -1.16
CA PHE A 506 7.04 -20.55 -1.85
C PHE A 506 8.43 -20.05 -1.42
N THR A 507 9.00 -19.08 -2.12
CA THR A 507 10.34 -18.57 -1.81
C THR A 507 10.30 -17.07 -1.49
N ILE A 508 11.04 -16.64 -0.47
CA ILE A 508 11.34 -15.23 -0.20
C ILE A 508 12.86 -15.08 -0.14
N ASN A 509 13.43 -14.17 -0.92
CA ASN A 509 14.90 -13.95 -0.98
C ASN A 509 15.70 -15.25 -1.18
N GLY A 510 15.18 -16.16 -2.01
CA GLY A 510 15.81 -17.46 -2.32
C GLY A 510 15.67 -18.52 -1.22
N VAL A 511 14.98 -18.23 -0.12
CA VAL A 511 14.70 -19.18 0.96
C VAL A 511 13.35 -19.84 0.73
N SER A 512 13.33 -21.16 0.58
CA SER A 512 12.08 -21.94 0.47
C SER A 512 11.38 -22.06 1.81
N LEU A 513 10.12 -21.63 1.84
CA LEU A 513 9.23 -21.66 2.98
C LEU A 513 8.04 -22.57 2.65
N TYR A 514 7.64 -23.40 3.60
CA TYR A 514 6.48 -24.27 3.46
C TYR A 514 5.28 -23.70 4.21
N VAL A 515 4.12 -23.75 3.56
CA VAL A 515 2.83 -23.40 4.15
C VAL A 515 1.84 -24.53 3.93
N ASN A 516 1.08 -24.86 4.98
CA ASN A 516 -0.05 -25.77 4.89
C ASN A 516 -1.33 -24.99 5.13
N ALA A 517 -2.15 -24.81 4.10
CA ALA A 517 -3.31 -23.93 4.18
C ALA A 517 -4.41 -24.47 5.13
N GLY A 518 -4.51 -25.79 5.27
CA GLY A 518 -5.50 -26.43 6.16
C GLY A 518 -5.04 -26.54 7.63
N ALA A 519 -3.79 -26.18 7.93
CA ALA A 519 -3.21 -26.34 9.28
C ALA A 519 -2.59 -25.07 9.84
N HIS A 520 -1.97 -24.24 9.01
CA HIS A 520 -1.36 -22.98 9.44
C HIS A 520 -2.39 -21.85 9.39
N THR A 521 -2.27 -20.90 10.31
CA THR A 521 -3.00 -19.62 10.29
C THR A 521 -2.18 -18.52 9.59
N LEU A 522 -2.75 -17.32 9.41
CA LEU A 522 -1.96 -16.16 8.95
C LEU A 522 -0.88 -15.77 9.97
N GLU A 523 -1.16 -15.89 11.28
CA GLU A 523 -0.16 -15.67 12.32
C GLU A 523 1.00 -16.67 12.22
N ASP A 524 0.72 -17.94 11.94
CA ASP A 524 1.76 -18.94 11.67
C ASP A 524 2.59 -18.59 10.45
N LEU A 525 1.95 -18.12 9.37
CA LEU A 525 2.65 -17.72 8.15
C LEU A 525 3.58 -16.53 8.40
N ILE A 526 3.11 -15.49 9.10
CA ILE A 526 3.95 -14.35 9.52
C ILE A 526 5.14 -14.84 10.34
N ARG A 527 4.90 -15.73 11.29
CA ARG A 527 5.95 -16.32 12.13
C ARG A 527 6.94 -17.15 11.33
N ILE A 528 6.49 -17.92 10.35
CA ILE A 528 7.35 -18.70 9.44
C ILE A 528 8.27 -17.76 8.65
N ILE A 529 7.71 -16.66 8.12
CA ILE A 529 8.48 -15.67 7.34
C ILE A 529 9.47 -14.93 8.24
N ASN A 530 9.03 -14.39 9.38
CA ASN A 530 9.86 -13.59 10.29
C ASN A 530 10.99 -14.38 10.94
N ASN A 531 10.80 -15.68 11.15
CA ASN A 531 11.84 -16.56 11.71
C ASN A 531 12.69 -17.26 10.63
N SER A 532 12.46 -16.96 9.35
CA SER A 532 13.25 -17.54 8.27
C SER A 532 14.59 -16.84 8.09
N SER A 533 15.49 -17.49 7.35
CA SER A 533 16.74 -16.86 6.88
C SER A 533 16.53 -15.86 5.74
N ALA A 534 15.28 -15.54 5.36
CA ALA A 534 14.96 -14.65 4.25
C ALA A 534 15.26 -13.17 4.55
N LYS A 535 15.52 -12.81 5.81
CA LYS A 535 15.86 -11.44 6.26
C LYS A 535 14.79 -10.40 5.90
N VAL A 536 13.52 -10.75 6.08
CA VAL A 536 12.38 -9.86 5.90
C VAL A 536 11.53 -9.82 7.17
N THR A 537 10.71 -8.78 7.30
CA THR A 537 9.65 -8.68 8.30
C THR A 537 8.30 -8.66 7.60
N ALA A 538 7.54 -9.72 7.78
CA ALA A 538 6.13 -9.82 7.48
C ALA A 538 5.27 -9.24 8.62
N ALA A 539 4.22 -8.52 8.26
CA ALA A 539 3.20 -8.03 9.16
C ALA A 539 1.84 -7.99 8.46
N TYR A 540 0.78 -7.96 9.25
CA TYR A 540 -0.58 -7.80 8.76
C TYR A 540 -1.27 -6.67 9.52
N ASP A 541 -1.84 -5.72 8.78
CA ASP A 541 -2.61 -4.61 9.32
C ASP A 541 -4.10 -4.88 9.11
N SER A 542 -4.80 -5.21 10.20
CA SER A 542 -6.23 -5.50 10.18
C SER A 542 -7.11 -4.28 9.89
N ALA A 543 -6.58 -3.05 10.00
CA ALA A 543 -7.34 -1.84 9.71
C ALA A 543 -7.39 -1.54 8.20
N THR A 544 -6.33 -1.88 7.48
CA THR A 544 -6.23 -1.73 6.03
C THR A 544 -6.40 -3.05 5.27
N ASP A 545 -6.47 -4.18 5.99
CA ASP A 545 -6.49 -5.54 5.45
C ASP A 545 -5.28 -5.89 4.56
N LYS A 546 -4.11 -5.31 4.89
CA LYS A 546 -2.89 -5.45 4.10
C LYS A 546 -1.86 -6.32 4.78
N PHE A 547 -1.30 -7.25 4.00
CA PHE A 547 -0.12 -8.00 4.36
C PHE A 547 1.11 -7.32 3.77
N THR A 548 2.07 -6.99 4.61
CA THR A 548 3.32 -6.35 4.21
C THR A 548 4.48 -7.30 4.46
N ILE A 549 5.45 -7.30 3.56
CA ILE A 549 6.76 -7.94 3.73
C ILE A 549 7.78 -6.84 3.42
N SER A 550 8.66 -6.53 4.38
CA SER A 550 9.65 -5.44 4.28
C SER A 550 11.06 -5.86 4.66
#